data_AF-A0A8T6I9U5-F1
#
_entry.id   AF-A0A8T6I9U5-F1
#
_cell.length_a   1.000
_cell.length_b   1.000
_cell.length_c   1.000
_cell.angle_alpha   90.00
_cell.angle_beta   90.00
_cell.angle_gamma   90.00
#
_symmetry.space_group_name_H-M   'P 1'
#
loop_
_entity.id
_entity.type
_entity.pdbx_description
1 polymer ?
#
loop_
_entity_poly.entity_id
_entity_poly.type
_entity_poly.pdbx_seq_one_letter_code
_entity_poly.pdbx_strand_id
1 'polypeptide(L)'
;MRVEDVIAAVRRLRSRFARAGNAIQTRTGAQGIPLKTVHPHWIVGRGLCLFRSEDFANVPKNRRDAAVVHRLPVWSPFQRTGHHCVFAGSTAMVWFWDADVVDPQPDLLDLDSDADLARVRTVPETVFYPRPQAGDRPGADDRSGGFAIQQCHEGFELQFWRNAALVDSLWQPARPDAARIEWFVARQELVDDTAGEAPREPAPATAGEPWAFPITPRAWLLANERNLVIAGLALAVAVAASPAARHSRLHLRTGAA
;
A
#
# COMPACT_ATOMS: atom_id res chain seq x y z
N MET A 1 19.15 -32.78 20.18
CA MET A 1 18.74 -31.45 19.65
C MET A 1 19.60 -30.42 20.36
N ARG A 2 20.43 -29.66 19.64
CA ARG A 2 21.38 -28.72 20.26
C ARG A 2 20.63 -27.46 20.72
N VAL A 3 21.12 -26.80 21.76
CA VAL A 3 20.52 -25.57 22.31
C VAL A 3 20.38 -24.49 21.22
N GLU A 4 21.32 -24.43 20.29
CA GLU A 4 21.30 -23.56 19.11
C GLU A 4 20.10 -23.83 18.19
N ASP A 5 19.70 -25.09 18.00
CA ASP A 5 18.54 -25.48 17.18
C ASP A 5 17.23 -24.99 17.82
N VAL A 6 17.16 -25.05 19.14
CA VAL A 6 15.99 -24.60 19.92
C VAL A 6 15.88 -23.08 19.91
N ILE A 7 16.99 -22.36 20.08
CA ILE A 7 17.03 -20.89 19.99
C ILE A 7 16.62 -20.43 18.59
N ALA A 8 17.14 -21.06 17.54
CA ALA A 8 16.77 -20.75 16.16
C ALA A 8 15.30 -21.09 15.85
N ALA A 9 14.74 -22.15 16.46
CA ALA A 9 13.32 -22.50 16.32
C ALA A 9 12.40 -21.52 17.07
N VAL A 10 12.76 -21.11 18.28
CA VAL A 10 12.02 -20.12 19.08
C VAL A 10 12.08 -18.74 18.43
N ARG A 11 13.23 -18.34 17.86
CA ARG A 11 13.36 -17.10 17.09
C ARG A 11 12.48 -17.12 15.84
N ARG A 12 12.50 -18.21 15.06
CA ARG A 12 11.60 -18.41 13.90
C ARG A 12 10.12 -18.43 14.28
N LEU A 13 9.78 -18.97 15.45
CA LEU A 13 8.42 -18.96 15.96
C LEU A 13 8.01 -17.55 16.38
N ARG A 14 8.92 -16.80 17.04
CA ARG A 14 8.72 -15.40 17.39
C ARG A 14 8.61 -14.50 16.16
N SER A 15 9.45 -14.64 15.13
CA SER A 15 9.33 -13.84 13.90
C SER A 15 8.07 -14.15 13.10
N ARG A 16 7.50 -15.36 13.24
CA ARG A 16 6.16 -15.70 12.71
C ARG A 16 5.00 -15.04 13.46
N PHE A 17 5.19 -14.62 14.70
CA PHE A 17 4.15 -13.98 15.53
C PHE A 17 4.44 -12.50 15.85
N ALA A 18 5.67 -12.04 15.65
CA ALA A 18 6.06 -10.65 15.66
C ALA A 18 5.53 -10.01 14.36
N ARG A 19 4.89 -8.85 14.50
CA ARG A 19 4.42 -8.10 13.34
C ARG A 19 5.63 -7.71 12.50
N ALA A 20 5.50 -7.84 11.19
CA ALA A 20 6.59 -7.53 10.27
C ALA A 20 6.97 -6.05 10.39
N GLY A 21 8.27 -5.77 10.54
CA GLY A 21 8.77 -4.40 10.63
C GLY A 21 8.47 -3.65 9.32
N ASN A 22 8.06 -2.40 9.44
CA ASN A 22 8.04 -1.47 8.32
C ASN A 22 9.18 -0.48 8.52
N ALA A 23 9.83 -0.08 7.43
CA ALA A 23 10.88 0.93 7.48
C ALA A 23 10.61 1.98 6.41
N ILE A 24 10.99 3.22 6.70
CA ILE A 24 10.94 4.32 5.75
C ILE A 24 12.36 4.80 5.45
N GLN A 25 12.63 5.02 4.17
CA GLN A 25 13.84 5.68 3.69
C GLN A 25 13.49 7.08 3.21
N THR A 26 14.19 8.08 3.73
CA THR A 26 14.02 9.50 3.40
C THR A 26 15.33 10.10 2.91
N ARG A 27 15.37 11.42 2.73
CA ARG A 27 16.61 12.10 2.31
C ARG A 27 17.66 12.13 3.41
N THR A 28 17.28 11.92 4.67
CA THR A 28 18.18 11.96 5.82
C THR A 28 18.65 10.58 6.28
N GLY A 29 18.02 9.50 5.79
CA GLY A 29 18.40 8.13 6.11
C GLY A 29 17.21 7.17 6.10
N ALA A 30 17.44 5.94 6.58
CA ALA A 30 16.38 4.95 6.77
C ALA A 30 16.15 4.67 8.25
N GLN A 31 14.89 4.42 8.63
CA GLN A 31 14.52 4.05 10.00
C GLN A 31 13.29 3.15 10.03
N GLY A 32 13.20 2.30 11.05
CA GLY A 32 11.97 1.53 11.33
C GLY A 32 10.84 2.47 11.75
N ILE A 33 9.60 2.15 11.36
CA ILE A 33 8.40 2.90 11.74
C ILE A 33 7.37 1.99 12.40
N PRO A 34 6.63 2.48 13.41
CA PRO A 34 5.63 1.69 14.14
C PRO A 34 4.31 1.58 13.37
N LEU A 35 4.36 1.26 12.08
CA LEU A 35 3.20 1.03 11.23
C LEU A 35 2.73 -0.42 11.33
N LYS A 36 1.42 -0.64 11.50
CA LYS A 36 0.83 -1.97 11.63
C LYS A 36 0.23 -2.42 10.29
N THR A 37 0.99 -3.20 9.54
CA THR A 37 0.58 -3.84 8.28
C THR A 37 0.56 -5.37 8.43
N VAL A 38 -0.06 -6.06 7.47
CA VAL A 38 -0.05 -7.52 7.33
C VAL A 38 1.31 -8.01 6.81
N HIS A 39 1.96 -7.23 5.95
CA HIS A 39 3.25 -7.55 5.34
C HIS A 39 4.29 -6.46 5.61
N PRO A 40 5.59 -6.80 5.68
CA PRO A 40 6.64 -5.78 5.78
C PRO A 40 6.73 -4.96 4.49
N HIS A 41 6.91 -3.65 4.65
CA HIS A 41 7.11 -2.73 3.53
C HIS A 41 8.39 -1.93 3.73
N TRP A 42 9.12 -1.76 2.62
CA TRP A 42 10.12 -0.69 2.49
C TRP A 42 9.44 0.53 1.91
N ILE A 43 9.34 1.58 2.71
CA ILE A 43 8.59 2.77 2.37
C ILE A 43 9.56 3.82 1.85
N VAL A 44 9.31 4.32 0.64
CA VAL A 44 10.11 5.39 0.05
C VAL A 44 9.44 6.71 0.41
N GLY A 45 10.13 7.51 1.22
CA GLY A 45 9.66 8.83 1.64
C GLY A 45 9.34 9.70 0.45
N ARG A 46 8.30 10.54 0.56
CA ARG A 46 7.77 11.27 -0.60
C ARG A 46 8.81 12.17 -1.28
N GLY A 47 9.75 12.73 -0.52
CA GLY A 47 10.85 13.56 -1.04
C GLY A 47 11.88 12.83 -1.90
N LEU A 48 11.85 11.49 -1.96
CA LEU A 48 12.67 10.67 -2.87
C LEU A 48 11.92 10.24 -4.13
N CYS A 49 10.62 10.52 -4.22
CA CYS A 49 9.80 10.13 -5.36
C CYS A 49 9.60 11.29 -6.33
N LEU A 50 9.53 10.96 -7.61
CA LEU A 50 8.82 11.74 -8.62
C LEU A 50 7.42 11.13 -8.79
N PHE A 51 6.45 11.96 -9.20
CA PHE A 51 5.06 11.55 -9.39
C PHE A 51 4.59 11.88 -10.80
N ARG A 52 3.77 11.00 -11.38
CA ARG A 52 3.04 11.26 -12.61
C ARG A 52 1.70 10.55 -12.60
N SER A 53 0.70 11.21 -13.19
CA SER A 53 -0.61 10.64 -13.48
C SER A 53 -0.82 10.60 -15.00
N GLU A 54 -1.35 9.50 -15.55
CA GLU A 54 -1.66 9.39 -16.99
C GLU A 54 -2.89 8.48 -17.18
N ASP A 55 -3.76 8.85 -18.12
CA ASP A 55 -4.96 8.07 -18.44
C ASP A 55 -4.66 7.01 -19.51
N PHE A 56 -4.95 5.75 -19.17
CA PHE A 56 -4.81 4.59 -20.04
C PHE A 56 -6.18 4.05 -20.52
N ALA A 57 -7.17 4.93 -20.71
CA ALA A 57 -8.51 4.55 -21.18
C ALA A 57 -8.46 3.75 -22.50
N ASN A 58 -7.56 4.13 -23.40
CA ASN A 58 -7.36 3.47 -24.71
C ASN A 58 -6.56 2.16 -24.62
N VAL A 59 -6.09 1.75 -23.44
CA VAL A 59 -5.36 0.50 -23.24
C VAL A 59 -6.28 -0.54 -22.55
N PRO A 60 -6.39 -1.76 -23.10
CA PRO A 60 -7.12 -2.85 -22.46
C PRO A 60 -6.66 -3.08 -21.01
N LYS A 61 -7.60 -3.29 -20.08
CA LYS A 61 -7.34 -3.38 -18.64
C LYS A 61 -6.19 -4.33 -18.27
N ASN A 62 -6.10 -5.48 -18.92
CA ASN A 62 -5.07 -6.50 -18.69
C ASN A 62 -3.67 -6.13 -19.21
N ARG A 63 -3.52 -5.02 -19.95
CA ARG A 63 -2.26 -4.54 -20.50
C ARG A 63 -1.80 -3.21 -19.90
N ARG A 64 -2.59 -2.61 -19.00
CA ARG A 64 -2.28 -1.29 -18.43
C ARG A 64 -0.99 -1.27 -17.62
N ASP A 65 -0.74 -2.31 -16.81
CA ASP A 65 0.51 -2.42 -16.05
C ASP A 65 1.74 -2.46 -16.98
N ALA A 66 1.67 -3.27 -18.04
CA ALA A 66 2.74 -3.32 -19.05
C ALA A 66 2.90 -1.98 -19.79
N ALA A 67 1.79 -1.29 -20.08
CA ALA A 67 1.85 0.04 -20.70
C ALA A 67 2.53 1.07 -19.79
N VAL A 68 2.27 1.06 -18.48
CA VAL A 68 3.00 1.90 -17.52
C VAL A 68 4.49 1.61 -17.55
N VAL A 69 4.89 0.33 -17.55
CA VAL A 69 6.31 -0.07 -17.63
C VAL A 69 6.97 0.46 -18.91
N HIS A 70 6.29 0.44 -20.05
CA HIS A 70 6.80 1.01 -21.30
C HIS A 70 6.94 2.53 -21.28
N ARG A 71 6.19 3.24 -20.42
CA ARG A 71 6.24 4.69 -20.31
C ARG A 71 7.32 5.17 -19.34
N LEU A 72 7.70 4.36 -18.35
CA LEU A 72 8.71 4.72 -17.34
C LEU A 72 10.03 5.25 -17.93
N PRO A 73 10.64 4.67 -18.98
CA PRO A 73 11.88 5.20 -19.56
C PRO A 73 11.75 6.60 -20.16
N VAL A 74 10.52 7.01 -20.53
CA VAL A 74 10.23 8.35 -21.06
C VAL A 74 10.03 9.35 -19.93
N TRP A 75 9.51 8.90 -18.78
CA TRP A 75 9.20 9.76 -17.64
C TRP A 75 10.35 9.89 -16.66
N SER A 76 11.12 8.82 -16.49
CA SER A 76 12.12 8.70 -15.45
C SER A 76 13.45 9.29 -15.90
N PRO A 77 14.07 10.16 -15.09
CA PRO A 77 15.44 10.61 -15.33
C PRO A 77 16.49 9.62 -14.80
N PHE A 78 16.09 8.54 -14.13
CA PHE A 78 17.01 7.62 -13.44
C PHE A 78 17.51 6.52 -14.37
N GLN A 79 18.76 6.11 -14.21
CA GLN A 79 19.30 4.96 -14.95
C GLN A 79 18.60 3.66 -14.57
N ARG A 80 18.37 3.45 -13.27
CA ARG A 80 17.56 2.36 -12.73
C ARG A 80 16.35 2.92 -12.00
N THR A 81 15.18 2.74 -12.59
CA THR A 81 13.92 3.26 -12.06
C THR A 81 13.22 2.22 -11.18
N GLY A 82 13.11 2.51 -9.89
CA GLY A 82 12.14 1.86 -9.02
C GLY A 82 10.78 2.56 -9.19
N HIS A 83 9.68 1.83 -9.10
CA HIS A 83 8.36 2.44 -9.24
C HIS A 83 7.28 1.68 -8.49
N HIS A 84 6.18 2.40 -8.27
CA HIS A 84 4.93 1.87 -7.77
C HIS A 84 3.77 2.51 -8.52
N CYS A 85 2.77 1.72 -8.88
CA CYS A 85 1.61 2.18 -9.64
C CYS A 85 0.31 1.74 -8.98
N VAL A 86 -0.63 2.68 -8.84
CA VAL A 86 -1.99 2.42 -8.38
C VAL A 86 -2.95 2.96 -9.44
N PHE A 87 -3.97 2.17 -9.80
CA PHE A 87 -5.01 2.62 -10.73
C PHE A 87 -6.27 3.10 -10.01
N ALA A 88 -6.85 4.18 -10.53
CA ALA A 88 -8.22 4.60 -10.26
C ALA A 88 -8.96 4.66 -11.61
N GLY A 89 -9.83 3.68 -11.87
CA GLY A 89 -10.41 3.50 -13.20
C GLY A 89 -9.35 3.16 -14.26
N SER A 90 -9.16 4.05 -15.23
CA SER A 90 -8.10 3.96 -16.25
C SER A 90 -6.89 4.84 -15.97
N THR A 91 -6.96 5.71 -14.97
CA THR A 91 -5.87 6.61 -14.59
C THR A 91 -4.85 5.86 -13.75
N ALA A 92 -3.60 5.83 -14.22
CA ALA A 92 -2.45 5.35 -13.47
C ALA A 92 -1.88 6.47 -12.63
N MET A 93 -1.71 6.24 -11.33
CA MET A 93 -0.96 7.09 -10.40
C MET A 93 0.39 6.41 -10.17
N VAL A 94 1.47 7.05 -10.60
CA VAL A 94 2.79 6.42 -10.64
C VAL A 94 3.79 7.25 -9.84
N TRP A 95 4.37 6.61 -8.83
CA TRP A 95 5.53 7.12 -8.13
C TRP A 95 6.75 6.36 -8.61
N PHE A 96 7.84 7.07 -8.86
CA PHE A 96 9.09 6.48 -9.30
C PHE A 96 10.29 7.17 -8.66
N TRP A 97 11.34 6.41 -8.43
CA TRP A 97 12.52 6.83 -7.68
C TRP A 97 13.78 6.20 -8.28
N ASP A 98 14.92 6.69 -7.85
CA ASP A 98 16.21 6.11 -8.18
C ASP A 98 16.40 4.81 -7.39
N ALA A 99 16.39 3.67 -8.08
CA ALA A 99 16.56 2.37 -7.46
C ALA A 99 17.98 2.12 -6.96
N ASP A 100 18.97 2.90 -7.41
CA ASP A 100 20.34 2.81 -6.89
C ASP A 100 20.50 3.57 -5.56
N VAL A 101 19.59 4.49 -5.26
CA VAL A 101 19.55 5.22 -3.97
C VAL A 101 18.71 4.47 -2.95
N VAL A 102 17.62 3.81 -3.38
CA VAL A 102 16.72 3.09 -2.49
C VAL A 102 17.26 1.70 -2.18
N ASP A 103 17.65 1.49 -0.93
CA ASP A 103 18.37 0.29 -0.48
C ASP A 103 17.68 -0.33 0.75
N PRO A 104 16.78 -1.31 0.54
CA PRO A 104 16.09 -1.99 1.63
C PRO A 104 17.05 -2.73 2.58
N GLN A 105 16.98 -2.42 3.87
CA GLN A 105 17.84 -3.00 4.91
C GLN A 105 17.08 -4.06 5.73
N PRO A 106 17.50 -5.35 5.72
CA PRO A 106 16.84 -6.42 6.47
C PRO A 106 16.70 -6.14 7.97
N ASP A 107 17.73 -5.54 8.58
CA ASP A 107 17.78 -5.26 10.02
C ASP A 107 16.68 -4.28 10.46
N LEU A 108 16.31 -3.31 9.61
CA LEU A 108 15.24 -2.34 9.91
C LEU A 108 13.82 -2.94 9.77
N LEU A 109 13.71 -4.09 9.12
CA LEU A 109 12.45 -4.78 8.85
C LEU A 109 12.24 -6.01 9.75
N ASP A 110 13.15 -6.25 10.70
CA ASP A 110 13.19 -7.43 11.57
C ASP A 110 13.19 -8.76 10.78
N LEU A 111 13.90 -8.79 9.64
CA LEU A 111 13.98 -9.98 8.78
C LEU A 111 15.19 -10.84 9.13
N ASP A 112 15.01 -12.16 9.08
CA ASP A 112 16.06 -13.13 9.41
C ASP A 112 16.96 -13.47 8.20
N SER A 113 16.62 -13.05 6.98
CA SER A 113 17.39 -13.35 5.76
C SER A 113 17.15 -12.40 4.59
N ASP A 114 18.12 -12.30 3.67
CA ASP A 114 17.98 -11.61 2.38
C ASP A 114 16.91 -12.22 1.48
N ALA A 115 16.64 -13.52 1.63
CA ALA A 115 15.57 -14.20 0.90
C ALA A 115 14.18 -13.69 1.33
N ASP A 116 14.04 -13.26 2.58
CA ASP A 116 12.81 -12.61 3.06
C ASP A 116 12.74 -11.16 2.57
N LEU A 117 13.89 -10.47 2.47
CA LEU A 117 13.98 -9.12 1.89
C LEU A 117 13.46 -9.08 0.45
N ALA A 118 13.75 -10.10 -0.36
CA ALA A 118 13.26 -10.20 -1.74
C ALA A 118 11.72 -10.27 -1.85
N ARG A 119 11.01 -10.54 -0.75
CA ARG A 119 9.54 -10.56 -0.68
C ARG A 119 8.95 -9.24 -0.15
N VAL A 120 9.79 -8.36 0.39
CA VAL A 120 9.39 -7.05 0.86
C VAL A 120 9.00 -6.19 -0.33
N ARG A 121 7.87 -5.50 -0.19
CA ARG A 121 7.42 -4.56 -1.21
C ARG A 121 8.01 -3.19 -0.95
N THR A 122 8.58 -2.60 -1.98
CA THR A 122 8.95 -1.19 -1.99
C THR A 122 7.78 -0.35 -2.48
N VAL A 123 7.33 0.60 -1.67
CA VAL A 123 6.12 1.40 -1.91
C VAL A 123 6.35 2.86 -1.49
N PRO A 124 5.73 3.84 -2.15
CA PRO A 124 5.84 5.23 -1.75
C PRO A 124 5.07 5.49 -0.46
N GLU A 125 5.56 6.42 0.36
CA GLU A 125 4.88 6.85 1.58
C GLU A 125 3.43 7.29 1.35
N THR A 126 3.16 8.00 0.24
CA THR A 126 1.84 8.55 -0.09
C THR A 126 0.72 7.52 -0.05
N VAL A 127 0.99 6.25 -0.42
CA VAL A 127 -0.06 5.22 -0.46
C VAL A 127 -0.53 4.79 0.92
N PHE A 128 0.14 5.19 1.99
CA PHE A 128 -0.30 4.96 3.37
C PHE A 128 -1.13 6.09 3.95
N TYR A 129 -1.39 7.17 3.21
CA TYR A 129 -2.31 8.20 3.69
C TYR A 129 -3.75 7.93 3.25
N PRO A 130 -4.76 8.39 4.00
CA PRO A 130 -6.14 8.32 3.57
C PRO A 130 -6.29 9.02 2.22
N ARG A 131 -7.01 8.40 1.28
CA ARG A 131 -7.44 9.10 0.08
C ARG A 131 -8.50 10.12 0.50
N PRO A 132 -8.41 11.40 0.10
CA PRO A 132 -9.52 12.33 0.27
C PRO A 132 -10.77 11.73 -0.38
N GLN A 133 -11.81 11.46 0.40
CA GLN A 133 -13.07 10.94 -0.14
C GLN A 133 -13.99 12.09 -0.50
N ALA A 134 -14.76 11.92 -1.58
CA ALA A 134 -15.81 12.86 -1.95
C ALA A 134 -16.86 13.02 -0.81
N GLY A 135 -17.15 11.93 -0.09
CA GLY A 135 -18.10 11.88 1.02
C GLY A 135 -17.74 12.67 2.28
N ASP A 136 -16.52 13.22 2.38
CA ASP A 136 -16.15 14.14 3.48
C ASP A 136 -16.77 15.54 3.29
N ARG A 137 -17.56 15.75 2.21
CA ARG A 137 -18.39 16.94 1.98
C ARG A 137 -19.87 16.63 2.15
N PRO A 138 -20.62 17.47 2.87
CA PRO A 138 -22.07 17.52 2.72
C PRO A 138 -22.43 17.95 1.29
N GLY A 139 -23.10 17.07 0.52
CA GLY A 139 -23.62 17.38 -0.82
C GLY A 139 -22.66 17.21 -2.00
N ALA A 140 -21.48 16.63 -1.80
CA ALA A 140 -20.60 16.21 -2.89
C ALA A 140 -21.18 15.02 -3.67
N ASP A 141 -21.04 15.03 -4.99
CA ASP A 141 -21.14 13.78 -5.75
C ASP A 141 -19.87 12.95 -5.56
N ASP A 142 -19.94 11.63 -5.75
CA ASP A 142 -18.79 10.71 -5.67
C ASP A 142 -17.63 11.06 -6.65
N ARG A 143 -17.80 12.07 -7.51
CA ARG A 143 -16.83 12.52 -8.51
C ARG A 143 -16.08 13.77 -8.07
N SER A 144 -16.48 14.44 -6.99
CA SER A 144 -15.87 15.69 -6.56
C SER A 144 -14.48 15.44 -5.99
N GLY A 145 -13.48 15.70 -6.83
CA GLY A 145 -12.08 15.81 -6.45
C GLY A 145 -11.79 17.10 -5.68
N GLY A 146 -10.52 17.37 -5.40
CA GLY A 146 -10.13 18.59 -4.69
C GLY A 146 -8.64 18.65 -4.34
N PHE A 147 -8.26 19.76 -3.72
CA PHE A 147 -6.90 20.01 -3.28
C PHE A 147 -6.68 19.53 -1.85
N ALA A 148 -5.51 18.93 -1.59
CA ALA A 148 -5.08 18.55 -0.25
C ALA A 148 -3.62 18.90 0.01
N ILE A 149 -3.29 19.18 1.27
CA ILE A 149 -1.93 19.32 1.79
C ILE A 149 -1.70 18.18 2.78
N GLN A 150 -0.89 17.21 2.37
CA GLN A 150 -0.56 16.06 3.20
C GLN A 150 0.78 16.30 3.88
N GLN A 151 0.82 16.24 5.22
CA GLN A 151 2.09 16.16 5.93
C GLN A 151 2.71 14.78 5.72
N CYS A 152 3.96 14.75 5.24
CA CYS A 152 4.75 13.53 5.10
C CYS A 152 5.67 13.34 6.31
N HIS A 153 6.34 12.20 6.42
CA HIS A 153 7.40 11.96 7.39
C HIS A 153 8.51 12.99 7.26
N GLU A 154 8.82 13.39 6.03
CA GLU A 154 9.59 14.60 5.73
C GLU A 154 8.83 15.51 4.78
N GLY A 155 8.60 16.75 5.21
CA GLY A 155 8.00 17.79 4.39
C GLY A 155 6.49 17.63 4.18
N PHE A 156 6.01 18.19 3.07
CA PHE A 156 4.59 18.29 2.74
C PHE A 156 4.37 17.96 1.27
N GLU A 157 3.26 17.30 0.98
CA GLU A 157 2.81 16.98 -0.38
C GLU A 157 1.53 17.77 -0.68
N LEU A 158 1.61 18.68 -1.67
CA LEU A 158 0.43 19.27 -2.29
C LEU A 158 -0.15 18.27 -3.28
N GLN A 159 -1.44 17.97 -3.14
CA GLN A 159 -2.14 16.95 -3.91
C GLN A 159 -3.34 17.57 -4.62
N PHE A 160 -3.58 17.17 -5.87
CA PHE A 160 -4.81 17.43 -6.58
C PHE A 160 -5.47 16.11 -6.98
N TRP A 161 -6.72 15.95 -6.55
CA TRP A 161 -7.52 14.75 -6.76
C TRP A 161 -8.67 15.01 -7.73
N ARG A 162 -9.02 14.02 -8.55
CA ARG A 162 -10.18 14.03 -9.45
C ARG A 162 -10.63 12.60 -9.75
N ASN A 163 -11.93 12.31 -9.70
CA ASN A 163 -12.47 10.97 -9.97
C ASN A 163 -11.74 9.84 -9.19
N ALA A 164 -11.48 10.07 -7.90
CA ALA A 164 -10.72 9.17 -7.01
C ALA A 164 -9.25 8.88 -7.43
N ALA A 165 -8.71 9.62 -8.41
CA ALA A 165 -7.32 9.57 -8.82
C ALA A 165 -6.56 10.80 -8.31
N LEU A 166 -5.33 10.59 -7.85
CA LEU A 166 -4.36 11.65 -7.67
C LEU A 166 -3.88 12.07 -9.06
N VAL A 167 -4.25 13.27 -9.47
CA VAL A 167 -3.92 13.82 -10.80
C VAL A 167 -2.58 14.52 -10.76
N ASP A 168 -2.30 15.21 -9.67
CA ASP A 168 -1.06 15.95 -9.50
C ASP A 168 -0.55 15.86 -8.05
N SER A 169 0.77 15.86 -7.91
CA SER A 169 1.42 15.82 -6.61
C SER A 169 2.76 16.53 -6.65
N LEU A 170 2.93 17.46 -5.71
CA LEU A 170 4.13 18.25 -5.56
C LEU A 170 4.63 18.21 -4.12
N TRP A 171 5.81 17.65 -3.93
CA TRP A 171 6.48 17.63 -2.63
C TRP A 171 7.24 18.93 -2.36
N GLN A 172 7.27 19.35 -1.09
CA GLN A 172 8.03 20.47 -0.56
C GLN A 172 8.71 20.08 0.76
N PRO A 173 9.95 20.49 1.02
CA PRO A 173 10.64 20.19 2.28
C PRO A 173 10.05 20.92 3.49
N ALA A 174 9.39 22.05 3.27
CA ALA A 174 8.74 22.86 4.29
C ALA A 174 7.26 23.05 3.95
N ARG A 175 6.46 23.49 4.93
CA ARG A 175 5.04 23.78 4.70
C ARG A 175 4.92 24.81 3.59
N PRO A 176 4.14 24.55 2.52
CA PRO A 176 3.97 25.51 1.45
C PRO A 176 3.26 26.75 1.98
N ASP A 177 3.76 27.92 1.58
CA ASP A 177 3.11 29.20 1.86
C ASP A 177 1.90 29.44 0.93
N ALA A 178 1.17 30.53 1.17
CA ALA A 178 0.01 30.89 0.38
C ALA A 178 0.33 31.05 -1.11
N ALA A 179 1.45 31.70 -1.44
CA ALA A 179 1.85 31.89 -2.83
C ALA A 179 2.15 30.55 -3.54
N ARG A 180 2.78 29.61 -2.83
CA ARG A 180 3.06 28.27 -3.35
C ARG A 180 1.80 27.45 -3.57
N ILE A 181 0.84 27.59 -2.66
CA ILE A 181 -0.49 26.98 -2.77
C ILE A 181 -1.24 27.56 -3.97
N GLU A 182 -1.32 28.88 -4.08
CA GLU A 182 -1.98 29.59 -5.19
C GLU A 182 -1.39 29.18 -6.54
N TRP A 183 -0.07 29.14 -6.66
CA TRP A 183 0.60 28.68 -7.87
C TRP A 183 0.24 27.22 -8.23
N PHE A 184 0.15 26.34 -7.23
CA PHE A 184 -0.21 24.93 -7.46
C PHE A 184 -1.66 24.78 -7.91
N VAL A 185 -2.59 25.54 -7.30
CA VAL A 185 -4.02 25.56 -7.67
C VAL A 185 -4.21 26.14 -9.07
N ALA A 186 -3.64 27.31 -9.36
CA ALA A 186 -3.75 27.98 -10.65
C ALA A 186 -3.25 27.13 -11.82
N ARG A 187 -2.20 26.31 -11.59
CA ARG A 187 -1.71 25.36 -12.59
C ARG A 187 -2.73 24.29 -12.99
N GLN A 188 -3.65 23.93 -12.09
CA GLN A 188 -4.73 22.97 -12.39
C GLN A 188 -5.94 23.66 -13.02
N GLU A 189 -6.24 24.91 -12.64
CA GLU A 189 -7.34 25.70 -13.21
C GLU A 189 -7.11 26.04 -14.70
N LEU A 190 -5.85 26.12 -15.13
CA LEU A 190 -5.51 26.20 -16.56
C LEU A 190 -5.89 24.95 -17.35
N VAL A 191 -6.14 23.83 -16.66
CA VAL A 191 -6.48 22.53 -17.24
C VAL A 191 -7.98 22.20 -17.05
N ASP A 192 -8.65 22.78 -16.05
CA ASP A 192 -10.03 22.46 -15.65
C ASP A 192 -10.78 23.66 -15.03
N ASP A 193 -12.12 23.69 -15.16
CA ASP A 193 -13.03 24.72 -14.64
C ASP A 193 -13.39 24.52 -13.15
N THR A 194 -12.46 24.01 -12.33
CA THR A 194 -12.66 23.74 -10.88
C THR A 194 -12.23 24.94 -10.01
N ALA A 195 -12.58 26.16 -10.43
CA ALA A 195 -12.10 27.37 -9.80
C ALA A 195 -12.63 27.56 -8.37
N GLY A 196 -11.72 27.86 -7.42
CA GLY A 196 -12.07 28.46 -6.13
C GLY A 196 -12.10 27.57 -4.88
N GLU A 197 -11.56 26.35 -4.91
CA GLU A 197 -11.50 25.51 -3.71
C GLU A 197 -10.14 25.56 -2.98
N ALA A 198 -10.15 25.95 -1.70
CA ALA A 198 -8.96 25.97 -0.86
C ALA A 198 -8.46 24.54 -0.55
N PRO A 199 -7.13 24.30 -0.53
CA PRO A 199 -6.59 23.01 -0.12
C PRO A 199 -6.97 22.63 1.30
N ARG A 200 -7.29 21.35 1.48
CA ARG A 200 -7.65 20.76 2.77
C ARG A 200 -6.46 20.07 3.40
N GLU A 201 -6.41 20.02 4.72
CA GLU A 201 -5.46 19.19 5.44
C GLU A 201 -6.17 17.89 5.83
N PRO A 202 -5.79 16.73 5.25
CA PRO A 202 -6.34 15.45 5.67
C PRO A 202 -6.03 15.19 7.14
N ALA A 203 -6.87 14.41 7.82
CA ALA A 203 -6.56 13.96 9.16
C ALA A 203 -5.20 13.23 9.16
N PRO A 204 -4.35 13.42 10.19
CA PRO A 204 -2.98 12.90 10.24
C PRO A 204 -2.89 11.37 10.39
N ALA A 205 -3.97 10.64 10.16
CA ALA A 205 -4.05 9.21 10.39
C ALA A 205 -3.39 8.45 9.24
N THR A 206 -2.26 7.79 9.49
CA THR A 206 -1.70 6.81 8.56
C THR A 206 -2.66 5.62 8.44
N ALA A 207 -3.07 5.29 7.21
CA ALA A 207 -3.78 4.06 6.91
C ALA A 207 -2.91 2.84 7.24
N GLY A 208 -3.52 1.78 7.78
CA GLY A 208 -2.80 0.57 8.17
C GLY A 208 -2.28 -0.27 6.99
N GLU A 209 -2.78 -0.03 5.78
CA GLU A 209 -2.37 -0.74 4.56
C GLU A 209 -2.21 0.25 3.40
N PRO A 210 -1.29 -0.01 2.46
CA PRO A 210 -1.13 0.85 1.30
C PRO A 210 -2.39 0.77 0.42
N TRP A 211 -2.63 1.83 -0.35
CA TRP A 211 -3.64 1.86 -1.40
C TRP A 211 -3.62 0.58 -2.23
N ALA A 212 -4.77 -0.10 -2.25
CA ALA A 212 -4.88 -1.43 -2.83
C ALA A 212 -4.31 -1.47 -4.26
N PHE A 213 -3.39 -2.40 -4.48
CA PHE A 213 -3.16 -2.99 -5.79
C PHE A 213 -4.47 -3.64 -6.28
N PRO A 214 -4.71 -3.80 -7.60
CA PRO A 214 -5.66 -4.80 -8.04
C PRO A 214 -5.27 -6.14 -7.40
N ILE A 215 -6.04 -6.57 -6.42
CA ILE A 215 -5.77 -7.78 -5.66
C ILE A 215 -5.98 -8.93 -6.64
N THR A 216 -4.89 -9.51 -7.14
CA THR A 216 -5.02 -10.79 -7.86
C THR A 216 -5.66 -11.80 -6.89
N PRO A 217 -6.50 -12.74 -7.36
CA PRO A 217 -7.13 -13.73 -6.49
C PRO A 217 -6.13 -14.44 -5.57
N ARG A 218 -4.89 -14.64 -6.05
CA ARG A 218 -3.77 -15.17 -5.28
C ARG A 218 -3.31 -14.23 -4.15
N ALA A 219 -3.14 -12.94 -4.41
CA ALA A 219 -2.80 -11.97 -3.38
C ALA A 219 -3.92 -11.84 -2.33
N TRP A 220 -5.19 -11.96 -2.74
CA TRP A 220 -6.33 -11.98 -1.82
C TRP A 220 -6.27 -13.22 -0.92
N LEU A 221 -6.01 -14.39 -1.53
CA LEU A 221 -5.92 -15.66 -0.80
C LEU A 221 -4.80 -15.63 0.25
N LEU A 222 -3.63 -15.08 -0.12
CA LEU A 222 -2.49 -14.92 0.78
C LEU A 222 -2.80 -13.91 1.90
N ALA A 223 -3.41 -12.77 1.58
CA ALA A 223 -3.80 -11.76 2.57
C ALA A 223 -4.87 -12.27 3.56
N ASN A 224 -5.66 -13.27 3.16
CA ASN A 224 -6.74 -13.83 3.95
C ASN A 224 -6.42 -15.23 4.51
N GLU A 225 -5.18 -15.70 4.42
CA GLU A 225 -4.80 -17.06 4.81
C GLU A 225 -5.27 -17.41 6.23
N ARG A 226 -5.11 -16.49 7.18
CA ARG A 226 -5.50 -16.68 8.58
C ARG A 226 -7.01 -16.82 8.74
N ASN A 227 -7.77 -15.98 8.04
CA ASN A 227 -9.23 -16.02 8.09
C ASN A 227 -9.77 -17.29 7.44
N LEU A 228 -9.13 -17.77 6.37
CA LEU A 228 -9.46 -19.03 5.71
C LEU A 228 -9.14 -20.25 6.58
N VAL A 229 -8.01 -20.24 7.31
CA VAL A 229 -7.69 -21.29 8.28
C VAL A 229 -8.71 -21.33 9.42
N ILE A 230 -9.07 -20.17 9.98
CA ILE A 230 -10.10 -20.07 11.03
C ILE A 230 -11.46 -20.57 10.52
N ALA A 231 -11.87 -20.13 9.32
CA ALA A 231 -13.11 -20.58 8.70
C ALA A 231 -13.11 -22.09 8.43
N GLY A 232 -11.99 -22.65 7.96
CA GLY A 232 -11.82 -24.09 7.75
C GLY A 232 -11.90 -24.90 9.04
N LEU A 233 -11.27 -24.42 10.13
CA LEU A 233 -11.37 -25.03 11.46
C LEU A 233 -12.81 -24.98 12.00
N ALA A 234 -13.48 -23.85 11.89
CA ALA A 234 -14.88 -23.69 12.30
C ALA A 234 -15.80 -24.64 11.52
N LEU A 235 -15.58 -24.77 10.20
CA LEU A 235 -16.32 -25.71 9.36
C LEU A 235 -16.05 -27.17 9.75
N ALA A 236 -14.80 -27.54 10.01
CA ALA A 236 -14.45 -28.89 10.45
C ALA A 236 -15.11 -29.25 11.79
N VAL A 237 -15.13 -28.31 12.75
CA VAL A 237 -15.83 -28.48 14.03
C VAL A 237 -17.33 -28.61 13.82
N ALA A 238 -17.94 -27.78 12.96
CA ALA A 238 -19.36 -27.85 12.64
C ALA A 238 -19.75 -29.19 11.98
N VAL A 239 -18.93 -29.69 11.05
CA VAL A 239 -19.13 -31.00 10.40
C VAL A 239 -19.01 -32.14 11.43
N ALA A 240 -18.01 -32.09 12.30
CA ALA A 240 -17.82 -33.09 13.37
C ALA A 240 -18.94 -33.04 14.44
N ALA A 241 -19.51 -31.86 14.70
CA ALA A 241 -20.60 -31.67 15.63
C ALA A 241 -21.97 -32.03 15.04
N SER A 242 -22.07 -32.13 13.71
CA SER A 242 -23.32 -32.40 13.00
C SER A 242 -23.94 -33.75 13.40
N PRO A 243 -25.28 -33.86 13.44
CA PRO A 243 -25.97 -35.10 13.80
C PRO A 243 -25.58 -36.27 12.88
N ALA A 244 -25.37 -36.00 11.59
CA ALA A 244 -24.97 -37.01 10.59
C ALA A 244 -23.65 -37.71 10.94
N ALA A 245 -22.65 -36.96 11.45
CA ALA A 245 -21.37 -37.54 11.90
C ALA A 245 -21.49 -38.36 13.19
N ARG A 246 -22.51 -38.10 14.03
CA ARG A 246 -22.79 -38.86 15.26
C ARG A 246 -23.42 -40.22 14.94
N HIS A 247 -24.26 -40.33 13.91
CA HIS A 247 -24.86 -41.60 13.50
C HIS A 247 -23.83 -42.61 12.97
N SER A 248 -22.80 -42.16 12.23
CA SER A 248 -21.71 -43.03 11.76
C SER A 248 -20.83 -43.59 12.88
N ARG A 249 -20.75 -42.93 14.05
CA ARG A 249 -19.99 -43.44 15.21
C ARG A 249 -20.77 -44.45 16.05
N LEU A 250 -22.10 -44.44 15.96
CA LEU A 250 -22.96 -45.42 16.65
C LEU A 250 -22.96 -46.78 15.94
N HIS A 251 -22.96 -46.82 14.60
CA HIS A 251 -22.91 -48.09 13.85
C HIS A 251 -21.56 -48.82 13.93
N LEU A 252 -20.45 -48.11 14.14
CA LEU A 252 -19.13 -48.74 14.35
C LEU A 252 -18.97 -49.36 15.75
N ARG A 253 -19.87 -49.06 16.71
CA ARG A 253 -19.81 -49.57 18.07
C ARG A 253 -20.80 -50.72 18.36
N THR A 254 -21.77 -50.95 17.48
CA THR A 254 -22.79 -52.01 17.64
C THR A 254 -22.54 -53.25 16.78
N GLY A 255 -21.48 -53.26 15.95
CA GLY A 255 -21.07 -54.45 15.16
C GLY A 255 -20.00 -55.32 15.84
N ALA A 256 -19.69 -55.08 17.12
CA ALA A 256 -18.76 -55.88 17.92
C ALA A 256 -19.50 -56.46 19.14
N ALA A 257 -20.48 -57.34 18.86
CA ALA A 257 -21.04 -58.31 19.79
C ALA A 257 -21.58 -59.49 18.98
#